data_AF-A0AAD7ZIW3-F1
#
_entry.id   AF-A0AAD7ZIW3-F1
#
_cell.length_a   1.000
_cell.length_b   1.000
_cell.length_c   1.000
_cell.angle_alpha   90.00
_cell.angle_beta   90.00
_cell.angle_gamma   90.00
#
_symmetry.space_group_name_H-M   'P 1'
#
loop_
_entity.id
_entity.type
_entity.pdbx_description
1 polymer ?
#
loop_
_entity_poly.entity_id
_entity_poly.type
_entity_poly.pdbx_seq_one_letter_code
_entity_poly.pdbx_strand_id
1 'polypeptide(L)'
;SNMDLTECLFPNKWEGTWFQSGVRQSITIEKSRLSTKGRCVESEGDKFVVVDEKAGCFRCVVIHEKHANVLQYKETFCHKAKTALQSLCSLITGDALLYSMFRVEAIPVDCPFKGPLSFTYNRGHGECRSPVSSIDSCTEESRLLLRYQACPDVHGSESTVEELQCLATWKEGSSRYLVGKIHHNHATSNEDRYRCFVYEKSTLPGVSATGEMNGEGLYHTLEARDDGVDYRVAQSGDATCNGLFSPMEGSRTMTLRKAASPLKCKFPSWLTSSQHWHTLDYTRSYTFHKHNTTLRITNTTSQPSGTTEMRVVCTEFKEPITAEIAHIVTHFTMGCQSGYVCMMFYRRDGHVIEVQTGSYAMRPEDACQPMHFDKNILPFVTLV
;
A
#
# COMPACT_ATOMS: atom_id res chain seq x y z
N SER A 1 4.52 -44.69 34.62
CA SER A 1 4.30 -43.23 34.63
C SER A 1 4.99 -42.63 33.41
N ASN A 2 4.30 -42.60 32.26
CA ASN A 2 4.76 -41.82 31.11
C ASN A 2 4.36 -40.37 31.36
N MET A 3 5.25 -39.60 31.98
CA MET A 3 5.22 -38.15 31.85
C MET A 3 5.80 -37.87 30.45
N ASP A 4 4.93 -37.74 29.45
CA ASP A 4 5.30 -37.08 28.21
C ASP A 4 5.72 -35.66 28.59
N LEU A 5 7.04 -35.42 28.62
CA LEU A 5 7.60 -34.08 28.62
C LEU A 5 7.28 -33.49 27.25
N THR A 6 6.12 -32.86 27.13
CA THR A 6 5.79 -32.04 25.96
C THR A 6 6.88 -30.98 25.82
N GLU A 7 7.68 -31.12 24.77
CA GLU A 7 8.77 -30.20 24.47
C GLU A 7 8.19 -28.78 24.28
N CYS A 8 8.75 -27.79 24.98
CA CYS A 8 8.33 -26.39 24.85
C CYS A 8 8.79 -25.86 23.49
N LEU A 9 7.87 -25.73 22.55
CA LEU A 9 8.15 -25.32 21.19
C LEU A 9 7.33 -24.08 20.84
N PHE A 10 7.96 -23.15 20.12
CA PHE A 10 7.24 -22.09 19.43
C PHE A 10 6.52 -22.69 18.20
N PRO A 11 5.37 -22.14 17.80
CA PRO A 11 4.69 -22.54 16.57
C PRO A 11 5.62 -22.52 15.36
N ASN A 12 5.68 -23.62 14.59
CA ASN A 12 6.55 -23.76 13.42
C ASN A 12 6.38 -22.63 12.40
N LYS A 13 5.17 -22.09 12.25
CA LYS A 13 4.89 -20.95 11.35
C LYS A 13 5.59 -19.66 11.78
N TRP A 14 6.06 -19.54 13.02
CA TRP A 14 6.82 -18.39 13.50
C TRP A 14 8.32 -18.51 13.20
N GLU A 15 8.79 -19.67 12.75
CA GLU A 15 10.20 -19.87 12.43
C GLU A 15 10.68 -18.88 11.37
N GLY A 16 11.95 -18.48 11.51
CA GLY A 16 12.62 -17.53 10.62
C GLY A 16 13.09 -16.27 11.32
N THR A 17 13.35 -15.24 10.52
CA THR A 17 14.02 -14.02 10.94
C THR A 17 13.05 -12.85 11.06
N TRP A 18 13.14 -12.15 12.18
CA TRP A 18 12.24 -11.07 12.57
C TRP A 18 13.02 -9.82 12.95
N PHE A 19 12.48 -8.67 12.57
CA PHE A 19 12.97 -7.35 12.95
C PHE A 19 12.12 -6.80 14.10
N GLN A 20 12.78 -6.17 15.07
CA GLN A 20 12.15 -5.44 16.17
C GLN A 20 12.89 -4.13 16.37
N SER A 21 12.14 -3.03 16.52
CA SER A 21 12.72 -1.72 16.77
C SER A 21 13.55 -1.70 18.07
N GLY A 22 14.70 -1.04 18.04
CA GLY A 22 15.64 -0.92 19.15
C GLY A 22 16.55 -2.13 19.34
N VAL A 23 16.36 -3.21 18.58
CA VAL A 23 17.19 -4.42 18.66
C VAL A 23 18.19 -4.45 17.51
N ARG A 24 19.49 -4.37 17.84
CA ARG A 24 20.57 -4.28 16.84
C ARG A 24 20.66 -5.48 15.89
N GLN A 25 20.36 -6.68 16.39
CA GLN A 25 20.40 -7.93 15.61
C GLN A 25 18.98 -8.42 15.37
N SER A 26 18.76 -9.03 14.21
CA SER A 26 17.48 -9.69 13.93
C SER A 26 17.22 -10.81 14.94
N ILE A 27 15.96 -10.94 15.34
CA ILE A 27 15.49 -11.99 16.23
C ILE A 27 15.18 -13.22 15.38
N THR A 28 15.78 -14.35 15.71
CA THR A 28 15.52 -15.64 15.05
C THR A 28 14.69 -16.50 15.98
N ILE A 29 13.59 -17.03 15.45
CA ILE A 29 12.76 -18.04 16.11
C ILE A 29 13.07 -19.38 15.44
N GLU A 30 13.47 -20.36 16.23
CA GLU A 30 13.79 -21.71 15.77
C GLU A 30 13.39 -22.72 16.85
N LYS A 31 12.38 -23.57 16.57
CA LYS A 31 11.89 -24.59 17.51
C LYS A 31 11.62 -24.04 18.92
N SER A 32 12.52 -24.31 19.87
CA SER A 32 12.44 -23.87 21.26
C SER A 32 13.29 -22.63 21.58
N ARG A 33 13.99 -22.02 20.61
CA ARG A 33 14.89 -20.87 20.85
C ARG A 33 14.35 -19.58 20.23
N LEU A 34 14.49 -18.51 21.00
CA LEU A 34 14.26 -17.12 20.62
C LEU A 34 15.58 -16.36 20.82
N SER A 35 16.30 -16.05 19.75
CA SER A 35 17.74 -15.74 19.78
C SER A 35 18.16 -14.63 20.77
N THR A 36 17.31 -13.62 20.97
CA THR A 36 17.58 -12.47 21.85
C THR A 36 17.06 -12.66 23.28
N LYS A 37 16.30 -13.72 23.56
CA LYS A 37 15.67 -13.95 24.88
C LYS A 37 16.08 -15.25 25.55
N GLY A 38 16.27 -16.32 24.79
CA GLY A 38 16.70 -17.62 25.31
C GLY A 38 15.86 -18.80 24.82
N ARG A 39 15.75 -19.85 25.65
CA ARG A 39 15.10 -21.12 25.29
C ARG A 39 13.76 -21.30 26.03
N CYS A 40 12.73 -21.75 25.32
CA CYS A 40 11.42 -22.14 25.83
C CYS A 40 11.59 -23.33 26.79
N VAL A 41 11.00 -23.24 27.99
CA VAL A 41 11.01 -24.33 29.00
C VAL A 41 9.62 -24.73 29.49
N GLU A 42 8.61 -23.90 29.27
CA GLU A 42 7.21 -24.16 29.61
C GLU A 42 6.31 -23.29 28.72
N SER A 43 5.19 -23.84 28.24
CA SER A 43 4.27 -23.11 27.36
C SER A 43 2.82 -23.51 27.60
N GLU A 44 1.92 -22.54 27.57
CA GLU A 44 0.47 -22.75 27.66
C GLU A 44 -0.24 -21.69 26.82
N GLY A 45 -0.91 -22.10 25.74
CA GLY A 45 -1.59 -21.19 24.83
C GLY A 45 -0.63 -20.20 24.15
N ASP A 46 -0.80 -18.92 24.43
CA ASP A 46 0.00 -17.79 23.93
C ASP A 46 1.15 -17.42 24.89
N LYS A 47 1.29 -18.12 26.02
CA LYS A 47 2.25 -17.83 27.07
C LYS A 47 3.44 -18.79 27.02
N PHE A 48 4.64 -18.24 27.15
CA PHE A 48 5.89 -18.98 27.09
C PHE A 48 6.81 -18.55 28.23
N VAL A 49 7.37 -19.50 28.96
CA VAL A 49 8.49 -19.25 29.88
C VAL A 49 9.78 -19.48 29.12
N VAL A 50 10.58 -18.42 29.01
CA VAL A 50 11.87 -18.44 28.30
C VAL A 50 12.99 -18.29 29.33
N VAL A 51 13.96 -19.20 29.28
CA VAL A 51 15.19 -19.15 30.08
C VAL A 51 16.30 -18.49 29.30
N ASP A 52 16.82 -17.39 29.85
CA ASP A 52 18.05 -16.75 29.38
C ASP A 52 19.24 -17.48 30.00
N GLU A 53 19.84 -18.38 29.23
CA GLU A 53 20.95 -19.23 29.67
C GLU A 53 22.20 -18.41 30.06
N LYS A 54 22.36 -17.19 29.50
CA LYS A 54 23.50 -16.31 29.82
C LYS A 54 23.29 -15.58 31.14
N ALA A 55 22.09 -15.04 31.34
CA ALA A 55 21.75 -14.30 32.56
C ALA A 55 21.33 -15.22 33.73
N GLY A 56 21.01 -16.49 33.46
CA GLY A 56 20.48 -17.43 34.43
C GLY A 56 19.15 -16.96 35.01
N CYS A 57 18.20 -16.56 34.16
CA CYS A 57 16.89 -16.09 34.60
C CYS A 57 15.76 -16.49 33.66
N PHE A 58 14.53 -16.34 34.15
CA PHE A 58 13.30 -16.69 33.47
C PHE A 58 12.49 -15.42 33.19
N ARG A 59 11.86 -15.39 32.02
CA ARG A 59 10.88 -14.37 31.62
C ARG A 59 9.62 -15.08 31.17
N CYS A 60 8.46 -14.57 31.54
CA CYS A 60 7.25 -14.90 30.79
C CYS A 60 7.17 -13.98 29.58
N VAL A 61 6.88 -14.57 28.42
CA VAL A 61 6.62 -13.87 27.16
C VAL A 61 5.25 -14.31 26.68
N VAL A 62 4.35 -13.36 26.45
CA VAL A 62 3.01 -13.61 25.93
C VAL A 62 2.94 -13.09 24.51
N ILE A 63 2.88 -14.00 23.53
CA ILE A 63 3.04 -13.71 22.11
C ILE A 63 1.71 -13.91 21.38
N HIS A 64 1.23 -12.84 20.74
CA HIS A 64 0.05 -12.82 19.90
C HIS A 64 0.45 -12.71 18.43
N GLU A 65 -0.03 -13.64 17.61
CA GLU A 65 0.08 -13.54 16.16
C GLU A 65 -1.05 -12.67 15.61
N LYS A 66 -0.69 -11.45 15.17
CA LYS A 66 -1.65 -10.55 14.51
C LYS A 66 -1.78 -10.87 13.02
N HIS A 67 -0.69 -11.33 12.40
CA HIS A 67 -0.62 -11.79 11.01
C HIS A 67 0.59 -12.72 10.85
N ALA A 68 0.66 -13.50 9.76
CA ALA A 68 1.83 -14.37 9.46
C ALA A 68 3.18 -13.62 9.41
N ASN A 69 3.14 -12.30 9.16
CA ASN A 69 4.29 -11.40 9.11
C ASN A 69 4.41 -10.47 10.33
N VAL A 70 3.50 -10.56 11.31
CA VAL A 70 3.46 -9.64 12.47
C VAL A 70 3.15 -10.42 13.75
N LEU A 71 4.13 -10.43 14.66
CA LEU A 71 3.96 -10.88 16.03
C LEU A 71 3.99 -9.69 16.95
N GLN A 72 3.15 -9.70 17.98
CA GLN A 72 3.22 -8.75 19.08
C GLN A 72 3.37 -9.49 20.38
N TYR A 73 4.18 -8.98 21.29
CA TYR A 73 4.36 -9.63 22.57
C TYR A 73 4.57 -8.65 23.72
N LYS A 74 4.24 -9.11 24.91
CA LYS A 74 4.63 -8.49 26.18
C LYS A 74 5.50 -9.46 26.95
N GLU A 75 6.34 -8.95 27.83
CA GLU A 75 7.18 -9.80 28.67
C GLU A 75 7.35 -9.24 30.08
N THR A 76 7.73 -10.12 31.00
CA THR A 76 8.17 -9.73 32.34
C THR A 76 9.64 -9.29 32.32
N PHE A 77 10.08 -8.69 33.42
CA PHE A 77 11.50 -8.57 33.71
C PHE A 77 12.14 -9.96 33.95
N CYS A 78 13.47 -9.97 34.08
CA CYS A 78 14.30 -11.15 34.31
C CYS A 78 14.18 -11.60 35.79
N HIS A 79 13.63 -12.79 36.03
CA HIS A 79 13.45 -13.35 37.38
C HIS A 79 14.38 -14.56 37.61
N LYS A 80 15.10 -14.58 38.74
CA LYS A 80 16.07 -15.65 39.04
C LYS A 80 15.42 -16.99 39.40
N ALA A 81 14.25 -16.97 40.02
CA ALA A 81 13.53 -18.18 40.39
C ALA A 81 12.62 -18.64 39.25
N LYS A 82 12.67 -19.93 38.91
CA LYS A 82 11.63 -20.55 38.07
C LYS A 82 10.38 -20.73 38.94
N THR A 83 9.34 -19.96 38.66
CA THR A 83 8.00 -20.17 39.20
C THR A 83 7.11 -20.83 38.13
N ALA A 84 5.91 -21.28 38.52
CA ALA A 84 4.94 -21.80 37.56
C ALA A 84 4.60 -20.74 36.50
N LEU A 85 4.35 -21.17 35.26
CA LEU A 85 4.07 -20.29 34.13
C LEU A 85 3.02 -19.22 34.47
N GLN A 86 1.89 -19.63 35.06
CA GLN A 86 0.79 -18.71 35.37
C GLN A 86 1.21 -17.61 36.36
N SER A 87 2.02 -17.94 37.37
CA SER A 87 2.51 -16.98 38.37
C SER A 87 3.51 -15.99 37.79
N LEU A 88 4.38 -16.45 36.88
CA LEU A 88 5.32 -15.56 36.20
C LEU A 88 4.57 -14.63 35.25
N CYS A 89 3.66 -15.17 34.44
CA CYS A 89 2.91 -14.39 33.45
C CYS A 89 1.91 -13.41 34.06
N SER A 90 1.41 -13.65 35.29
CA SER A 90 0.56 -12.68 35.99
C SER A 90 1.28 -11.39 36.37
N LEU A 91 2.62 -11.35 36.29
CA LEU A 91 3.40 -10.13 36.52
C LEU A 91 3.36 -9.16 35.33
N ILE A 92 2.84 -9.58 34.17
CA ILE A 92 2.66 -8.68 33.03
C ILE A 92 1.44 -7.82 33.29
N THR A 93 1.68 -6.53 33.51
CA THR A 93 0.64 -5.53 33.76
C THR A 93 0.00 -5.05 32.45
N GLY A 94 -1.18 -4.42 32.56
CA GLY A 94 -1.89 -3.88 31.39
C GLY A 94 -1.12 -2.80 30.65
N ASP A 95 -0.33 -2.01 31.36
CA ASP A 95 0.56 -0.94 30.86
C ASP A 95 1.95 -1.44 30.43
N ALA A 96 2.25 -2.73 30.60
CA ALA A 96 3.51 -3.30 30.14
C ALA A 96 3.69 -3.05 28.63
N LEU A 97 4.92 -2.71 28.25
CA LEU A 97 5.28 -2.33 26.88
C LEU A 97 4.93 -3.45 25.89
N LEU A 98 4.22 -3.07 24.82
CA LEU A 98 3.92 -3.95 23.70
C LEU A 98 5.05 -3.84 22.67
N TYR A 99 5.71 -4.96 22.40
CA TYR A 99 6.71 -5.05 21.35
C TYR A 99 6.06 -5.58 20.07
N SER A 100 6.46 -5.04 18.93
CA SER A 100 6.06 -5.51 17.60
C SER A 100 7.28 -6.09 16.87
N MET A 101 7.10 -7.27 16.29
CA MET A 101 8.09 -7.96 15.47
C MET A 101 7.55 -8.12 14.05
N PHE A 102 8.36 -7.76 13.07
CA PHE A 102 8.01 -7.87 11.66
C PHE A 102 8.90 -8.91 10.97
N ARG A 103 8.30 -9.82 10.21
CA ARG A 103 9.07 -10.82 9.47
C ARG A 103 9.96 -10.12 8.44
N VAL A 104 11.24 -10.47 8.41
CA VAL A 104 12.21 -9.87 7.48
C VAL A 104 11.93 -10.32 6.05
N GLU A 105 11.77 -11.63 5.86
CA GLU A 105 11.35 -12.24 4.60
C GLU A 105 9.82 -12.40 4.58
N ALA A 106 9.13 -11.27 4.70
CA ALA A 106 7.68 -11.24 4.67
C ALA A 106 7.16 -11.50 3.25
N ILE A 107 6.12 -12.34 3.13
CA ILE A 107 5.35 -12.46 1.89
C ILE A 107 4.43 -11.24 1.81
N PRO A 108 4.56 -10.35 0.79
CA PRO A 108 3.72 -9.17 0.67
C PRO A 108 2.24 -9.53 0.53
N VAL A 109 1.37 -8.61 0.96
CA VAL A 109 -0.10 -8.76 0.85
C VAL A 109 -0.70 -7.59 0.08
N ASP A 110 -1.88 -7.78 -0.49
CA ASP A 110 -2.59 -6.71 -1.19
C ASP A 110 -2.80 -5.49 -0.30
N CYS A 111 -2.55 -4.31 -0.86
CA CYS A 111 -2.80 -3.08 -0.15
C CYS A 111 -4.30 -2.80 0.00
N PRO A 112 -4.76 -2.28 1.15
CA PRO A 112 -6.18 -2.02 1.39
C PRO A 112 -6.72 -0.82 0.61
N PHE A 113 -5.84 0.07 0.15
CA PHE A 113 -6.17 1.23 -0.65
C PHE A 113 -5.88 0.92 -2.12
N LYS A 114 -6.83 1.20 -3.01
CA LYS A 114 -6.66 1.03 -4.46
C LYS A 114 -6.77 2.38 -5.14
N GLY A 115 -5.71 2.77 -5.85
CA GLY A 115 -5.59 4.02 -6.59
C GLY A 115 -6.44 4.06 -7.86
N PRO A 116 -6.59 5.24 -8.48
CA PRO A 116 -5.97 6.51 -8.07
C PRO A 116 -6.73 7.18 -6.92
N LEU A 117 -5.99 7.64 -5.90
CA LEU A 117 -6.52 8.41 -4.77
C LEU A 117 -5.78 9.75 -4.66
N SER A 118 -6.47 10.78 -4.17
CA SER A 118 -5.85 12.01 -3.69
C SER A 118 -5.83 12.01 -2.16
N PHE A 119 -4.90 12.75 -1.56
CA PHE A 119 -4.88 12.88 -0.11
C PHE A 119 -4.33 14.21 0.38
N THR A 120 -4.85 14.63 1.54
CA THR A 120 -4.26 15.65 2.40
C THR A 120 -3.56 14.98 3.56
N TYR A 121 -2.57 15.64 4.13
CA TYR A 121 -1.81 15.08 5.25
C TYR A 121 -1.41 16.13 6.28
N ASN A 122 -1.18 15.70 7.52
CA ASN A 122 -0.70 16.53 8.61
C ASN A 122 0.45 15.83 9.33
N ARG A 123 1.53 16.56 9.62
CA ARG A 123 2.73 16.10 10.35
C ARG A 123 2.90 16.78 11.72
N GLY A 124 1.85 17.38 12.27
CA GLY A 124 1.84 18.10 13.55
C GLY A 124 1.94 19.62 13.44
N HIS A 125 2.10 20.18 12.24
CA HIS A 125 2.29 21.63 12.01
C HIS A 125 1.19 22.26 11.14
N GLY A 126 0.06 21.59 11.00
CA GLY A 126 -1.05 22.01 10.14
C GLY A 126 -1.27 21.05 8.98
N GLU A 127 -2.47 21.12 8.39
CA GLU A 127 -2.86 20.23 7.31
C GLU A 127 -2.40 20.77 5.95
N CYS A 128 -1.62 19.98 5.22
CA CYS A 128 -1.24 20.24 3.85
C CYS A 128 -2.39 19.87 2.91
N ARG A 129 -3.11 20.89 2.42
CA ARG A 129 -4.29 20.75 1.55
C ARG A 129 -4.04 21.10 0.07
N SER A 130 -3.11 22.00 -0.21
CA SER A 130 -2.85 22.51 -1.57
C SER A 130 -1.36 22.82 -1.76
N PRO A 131 -0.69 22.22 -2.76
CA PRO A 131 -1.24 21.27 -3.74
C PRO A 131 -1.62 19.93 -3.09
N VAL A 132 -2.61 19.23 -3.66
CA VAL A 132 -3.06 17.93 -3.12
C VAL A 132 -2.06 16.83 -3.49
N SER A 133 -1.80 15.92 -2.55
CA SER A 133 -0.92 14.77 -2.76
C SER A 133 -1.69 13.61 -3.43
N SER A 134 -1.00 12.64 -4.01
CA SER A 134 -1.64 11.53 -4.75
C SER A 134 -1.10 10.15 -4.39
N ILE A 135 -1.97 9.14 -4.46
CA ILE A 135 -1.60 7.72 -4.31
C ILE A 135 -2.00 6.97 -5.58
N ASP A 136 -1.00 6.30 -6.16
CA ASP A 136 -1.18 5.44 -7.31
C ASP A 136 -0.90 3.99 -6.92
N SER A 137 -1.70 3.05 -7.46
CA SER A 137 -1.38 1.62 -7.34
C SER A 137 -0.32 1.23 -8.34
N CYS A 138 0.74 0.57 -7.88
CA CYS A 138 1.75 -0.03 -8.75
C CYS A 138 1.13 -1.16 -9.59
N THR A 139 1.92 -1.77 -10.48
CA THR A 139 1.47 -2.98 -11.20
C THR A 139 1.18 -4.13 -10.24
N GLU A 140 2.02 -4.29 -9.20
CA GLU A 140 1.81 -5.22 -8.09
C GLU A 140 0.74 -4.68 -7.11
N GLU A 141 -0.27 -5.48 -6.77
CA GLU A 141 -1.36 -5.08 -5.85
C GLU A 141 -0.89 -4.87 -4.40
N SER A 142 0.28 -5.41 -4.04
CA SER A 142 0.92 -5.23 -2.73
C SER A 142 1.74 -3.94 -2.62
N ARG A 143 1.72 -3.07 -3.64
CA ARG A 143 2.51 -1.83 -3.63
C ARG A 143 1.72 -0.60 -4.04
N LEU A 144 2.00 0.50 -3.34
CA LEU A 144 1.45 1.82 -3.60
C LEU A 144 2.57 2.84 -3.75
N LEU A 145 2.34 3.84 -4.59
CA LEU A 145 3.23 4.98 -4.77
C LEU A 145 2.57 6.22 -4.18
N LEU A 146 3.14 6.77 -3.12
CA LEU A 146 2.65 7.98 -2.44
C LEU A 146 3.48 9.17 -2.91
N ARG A 147 2.84 10.14 -3.55
CA ARG A 147 3.46 11.37 -4.05
C ARG A 147 3.02 12.54 -3.19
N TYR A 148 3.87 12.91 -2.24
CA TYR A 148 3.67 14.06 -1.36
C TYR A 148 3.96 15.36 -2.09
N GLN A 149 3.18 16.39 -1.79
CA GLN A 149 3.39 17.76 -2.24
C GLN A 149 3.76 18.65 -1.04
N ALA A 150 4.69 19.58 -1.23
CA ALA A 150 4.93 20.65 -0.27
C ALA A 150 3.82 21.72 -0.37
N CYS A 151 3.21 22.07 0.75
CA CYS A 151 2.19 23.10 0.82
C CYS A 151 2.82 24.45 1.25
N PRO A 152 2.41 25.58 0.63
CA PRO A 152 2.78 26.90 1.12
C PRO A 152 2.38 27.07 2.59
N ASP A 153 3.26 27.69 3.37
CA ASP A 153 3.05 28.05 4.78
C ASP A 153 2.75 26.88 5.74
N VAL A 154 2.99 25.63 5.33
CA VAL A 154 2.88 24.45 6.21
C VAL A 154 4.28 23.90 6.50
N HIS A 155 4.77 24.17 7.71
CA HIS A 155 6.10 23.74 8.14
C HIS A 155 6.25 22.21 8.11
N GLY A 156 7.37 21.71 7.60
CA GLY A 156 7.64 20.27 7.48
C GLY A 156 6.87 19.55 6.36
N SER A 157 6.08 20.28 5.55
CA SER A 157 5.57 19.75 4.27
C SER A 157 6.69 19.68 3.24
N GLU A 158 6.73 18.62 2.44
CA GLU A 158 7.85 18.34 1.54
C GLU A 158 7.37 17.54 0.33
N SER A 159 7.89 17.89 -0.85
CA SER A 159 7.62 17.15 -2.09
C SER A 159 8.53 15.93 -2.18
N THR A 160 7.96 14.75 -1.91
CA THR A 160 8.69 13.49 -1.88
C THR A 160 7.85 12.37 -2.49
N VAL A 161 8.53 11.31 -2.94
CA VAL A 161 7.87 10.10 -3.44
C VAL A 161 8.31 8.94 -2.57
N GLU A 162 7.32 8.24 -2.00
CA GLU A 162 7.51 7.09 -1.12
C GLU A 162 6.81 5.88 -1.76
N GLU A 163 7.54 4.77 -1.96
CA GLU A 163 6.95 3.49 -2.36
C GLU A 163 6.60 2.68 -1.10
N LEU A 164 5.33 2.32 -0.94
CA LEU A 164 4.84 1.53 0.18
C LEU A 164 4.58 0.09 -0.27
N GLN A 165 5.30 -0.87 0.29
CA GLN A 165 4.99 -2.29 0.16
C GLN A 165 4.16 -2.77 1.37
N CYS A 166 2.96 -3.27 1.13
CA CYS A 166 2.07 -3.77 2.18
C CYS A 166 2.48 -5.19 2.59
N LEU A 167 2.63 -5.42 3.90
CA LEU A 167 3.14 -6.68 4.45
C LEU A 167 2.14 -7.42 5.34
N ALA A 168 1.19 -6.72 5.95
CA ALA A 168 0.16 -7.35 6.76
C ALA A 168 -1.05 -6.44 6.90
N THR A 169 -2.23 -7.03 6.96
CA THR A 169 -3.44 -6.30 7.38
C THR A 169 -4.23 -7.15 8.38
N TRP A 170 -4.85 -6.50 9.36
CA TRP A 170 -5.78 -7.14 10.30
C TRP A 170 -6.81 -6.14 10.80
N LYS A 171 -7.85 -6.64 11.46
CA LYS A 171 -8.90 -5.82 12.08
C LYS A 171 -8.96 -6.12 13.56
N GLU A 172 -9.04 -5.07 14.37
CA GLU A 172 -9.18 -5.18 15.83
C GLU A 172 -10.21 -4.12 16.29
N GLY A 173 -11.34 -4.58 16.81
CA GLY A 173 -12.49 -3.73 17.08
C GLY A 173 -13.05 -3.09 15.79
N SER A 174 -13.23 -1.77 15.79
CA SER A 174 -13.62 -0.98 14.61
C SER A 174 -12.44 -0.57 13.71
N SER A 175 -11.23 -0.60 14.26
CA SER A 175 -10.01 -0.17 13.58
C SER A 175 -9.44 -1.26 12.68
N ARG A 176 -8.85 -0.84 11.57
CA ARG A 176 -8.07 -1.71 10.68
C ARG A 176 -6.62 -1.29 10.70
N TYR A 177 -5.73 -2.27 10.67
CA TYR A 177 -4.30 -2.05 10.75
C TYR A 177 -3.64 -2.55 9.48
N LEU A 178 -2.57 -1.84 9.10
CA LEU A 178 -1.69 -2.19 8.00
C LEU A 178 -0.25 -2.04 8.50
N VAL A 179 0.59 -3.03 8.21
CA VAL A 179 2.04 -2.87 8.31
C VAL A 179 2.58 -2.77 6.90
N GLY A 180 3.39 -1.73 6.66
CA GLY A 180 4.05 -1.53 5.39
C GLY A 180 5.53 -1.24 5.54
N LYS A 181 6.26 -1.48 4.46
CA LYS A 181 7.67 -1.16 4.31
C LYS A 181 7.80 -0.05 3.30
N ILE A 182 8.29 1.11 3.75
CA ILE A 182 8.48 2.29 2.93
C ILE A 182 9.85 2.25 2.28
N HIS A 183 9.90 2.51 0.98
CA HIS A 183 11.11 2.67 0.19
C HIS A 183 11.20 4.12 -0.29
N HIS A 184 12.25 4.82 0.14
CA HIS A 184 12.64 6.15 -0.35
C HIS A 184 14.16 6.32 -0.22
N ASN A 185 14.73 7.33 -0.89
CA ASN A 185 16.19 7.51 -0.98
C ASN A 185 16.91 7.70 0.37
N HIS A 186 16.20 8.13 1.42
CA HIS A 186 16.77 8.37 2.76
C HIS A 186 16.57 7.20 3.73
N ALA A 187 15.85 6.14 3.35
CA ALA A 187 15.57 5.00 4.22
C ALA A 187 16.69 3.94 4.11
N THR A 188 17.61 3.94 5.07
CA THR A 188 18.81 3.08 5.04
C THR A 188 18.66 1.80 5.86
N SER A 189 17.78 1.79 6.85
CA SER A 189 17.60 0.70 7.81
C SER A 189 16.16 0.23 7.90
N ASN A 190 15.92 -0.91 8.56
CA ASN A 190 14.55 -1.34 8.86
C ASN A 190 13.84 -0.42 9.86
N GLU A 191 14.57 0.31 10.71
CA GLU A 191 14.01 1.34 11.60
C GLU A 191 13.36 2.47 10.80
N ASP A 192 13.95 2.83 9.66
CA ASP A 192 13.43 3.88 8.79
C ASP A 192 12.26 3.38 7.93
N ARG A 193 12.25 2.09 7.59
CA ARG A 193 11.38 1.52 6.56
C ARG A 193 10.06 0.98 7.10
N TYR A 194 10.06 0.27 8.22
CA TYR A 194 8.82 -0.33 8.73
C TYR A 194 7.93 0.74 9.36
N ARG A 195 6.66 0.79 8.97
CA ARG A 195 5.65 1.67 9.56
C ARG A 195 4.34 0.92 9.74
N CYS A 196 3.65 1.25 10.83
CA CYS A 196 2.31 0.78 11.09
C CYS A 196 1.31 1.88 10.71
N PHE A 197 0.17 1.46 10.21
CA PHE A 197 -0.92 2.32 9.80
C PHE A 197 -2.19 1.82 10.46
N VAL A 198 -3.03 2.74 10.94
CA VAL A 198 -4.39 2.45 11.36
C VAL A 198 -5.32 3.25 10.47
N TYR A 199 -6.39 2.62 10.01
CA TYR A 199 -7.32 3.26 9.09
C TYR A 199 -8.76 2.86 9.34
N GLU A 200 -9.65 3.78 9.02
CA GLU A 200 -11.08 3.56 8.98
C GLU A 200 -11.60 3.94 7.60
N LYS A 201 -12.64 3.23 7.17
CA LYS A 201 -13.41 3.60 6.00
C LYS A 201 -14.54 4.51 6.48
N SER A 202 -14.48 5.79 6.17
CA SER A 202 -15.60 6.70 6.40
C SER A 202 -16.70 6.33 5.42
N THR A 203 -17.67 5.53 5.88
CA THR A 203 -18.99 5.49 5.24
C THR A 203 -19.72 6.70 5.79
N LEU A 204 -19.65 7.84 5.10
CA LEU A 204 -20.64 8.88 5.35
C LEU A 204 -22.01 8.23 5.11
N PRO A 205 -22.89 8.14 6.14
CA PRO A 205 -24.25 7.69 5.91
C PRO A 205 -24.89 8.72 5.00
N GLY A 206 -25.27 8.31 3.79
CA GLY A 206 -26.33 9.00 3.07
C GLY A 206 -27.50 9.14 4.04
N VAL A 207 -27.96 10.37 4.23
CA VAL A 207 -29.09 10.72 5.08
C VAL A 207 -30.24 9.75 4.81
N SER A 208 -30.50 8.83 5.75
CA SER A 208 -31.73 8.07 5.78
C SER A 208 -32.86 9.06 6.04
N ALA A 209 -33.50 9.50 4.95
CA ALA A 209 -34.66 10.36 4.99
C ALA A 209 -35.87 9.58 5.52
N THR A 210 -35.97 9.48 6.84
CA THR A 210 -37.24 9.32 7.57
C THR A 210 -37.16 10.15 8.84
N GLY A 211 -37.29 11.47 8.68
CA GLY A 211 -37.46 12.43 9.76
C GLY A 211 -38.51 13.44 9.31
N GLU A 212 -39.63 13.45 10.02
CA GLU A 212 -40.85 14.18 9.72
C GLU A 212 -40.67 15.70 9.64
N MET A 213 -41.54 16.32 8.85
CA MET A 213 -41.65 17.77 8.61
C MET A 213 -41.74 18.55 9.92
N ASN A 214 -41.00 19.65 10.02
CA ASN A 214 -41.50 20.95 10.46
C ASN A 214 -40.46 22.08 10.23
N GLY A 215 -40.92 23.18 9.64
CA GLY A 215 -40.38 24.53 9.90
C GLY A 215 -39.25 25.04 9.00
N GLU A 216 -39.66 25.84 8.01
CA GLU A 216 -39.01 27.04 7.43
C GLU A 216 -37.52 27.34 7.75
N GLY A 217 -36.69 27.43 6.71
CA GLY A 217 -35.41 28.17 6.80
C GLY A 217 -34.33 27.77 5.78
N LEU A 218 -34.36 28.45 4.62
CA LEU A 218 -33.21 28.84 3.76
C LEU A 218 -32.03 27.85 3.60
N TYR A 219 -31.90 27.23 2.41
CA TYR A 219 -30.71 26.42 2.07
C TYR A 219 -30.06 26.86 0.76
N HIS A 220 -28.76 27.11 0.87
CA HIS A 220 -27.79 27.12 -0.21
C HIS A 220 -27.95 25.87 -1.08
N THR A 221 -27.82 26.06 -2.39
CA THR A 221 -27.72 25.03 -3.42
C THR A 221 -26.80 23.89 -2.99
N LEU A 222 -27.41 22.75 -2.67
CA LEU A 222 -26.75 21.47 -2.42
C LEU A 222 -26.06 21.00 -3.71
N GLU A 223 -24.75 21.16 -3.79
CA GLU A 223 -23.92 20.35 -4.68
C GLU A 223 -23.85 18.92 -4.14
N ALA A 224 -24.86 18.12 -4.45
CA ALA A 224 -24.84 16.68 -4.25
C ALA A 224 -24.01 16.02 -5.36
N ARG A 225 -22.68 15.87 -5.17
CA ARG A 225 -21.78 14.85 -5.77
C ARG A 225 -20.54 14.73 -4.88
N ASP A 226 -20.26 13.62 -4.21
CA ASP A 226 -19.71 12.39 -4.79
C ASP A 226 -19.74 11.29 -3.70
N ASP A 227 -19.99 10.03 -4.09
CA ASP A 227 -19.85 8.80 -3.28
C ASP A 227 -18.36 8.53 -2.96
N GLY A 228 -17.73 9.50 -2.28
CA GLY A 228 -16.34 9.51 -1.89
C GLY A 228 -16.18 8.62 -0.66
N VAL A 229 -15.59 7.44 -0.86
CA VAL A 229 -15.04 6.70 0.26
C VAL A 229 -13.85 7.51 0.78
N ASP A 230 -14.07 8.23 1.88
CA ASP A 230 -13.01 8.90 2.60
C ASP A 230 -12.33 7.86 3.50
N TYR A 231 -11.07 7.52 3.25
CA TYR A 231 -10.29 6.78 4.24
C TYR A 231 -9.59 7.78 5.14
N ARG A 232 -9.72 7.59 6.45
CA ARG A 232 -8.86 8.28 7.40
C ARG A 232 -7.77 7.32 7.82
N VAL A 233 -6.53 7.79 7.80
CA VAL A 233 -5.35 6.96 8.02
C VAL A 233 -4.41 7.69 8.95
N ALA A 234 -3.92 7.02 9.98
CA ALA A 234 -2.77 7.48 10.76
C ALA A 234 -1.60 6.51 10.57
N GLN A 235 -0.40 7.07 10.53
CA GLN A 235 0.88 6.36 10.39
C GLN A 235 1.75 6.57 11.64
N SER A 236 2.44 5.52 12.08
CA SER A 236 3.41 5.57 13.16
C SER A 236 4.63 6.46 12.83
N GLY A 237 5.27 7.01 13.85
CA GLY A 237 6.50 7.81 13.67
C GLY A 237 7.75 6.94 13.47
N ASP A 238 7.72 5.73 14.02
CA ASP A 238 8.83 4.79 14.05
C ASP A 238 8.38 3.39 13.61
N ALA A 239 9.31 2.44 13.67
CA ALA A 239 9.05 1.03 13.40
C ALA A 239 8.38 0.32 14.59
N THR A 240 7.45 0.98 15.26
CA THR A 240 6.56 0.37 16.25
C THR A 240 5.11 0.64 15.89
N CYS A 241 4.21 -0.25 16.32
CA CYS A 241 2.76 0.00 16.21
C CYS A 241 2.20 0.66 17.48
N ASN A 242 3.07 1.21 18.34
CA ASN A 242 2.66 1.81 19.61
C ASN A 242 2.09 3.22 19.38
N GLY A 243 1.13 3.63 20.21
CA GLY A 243 0.50 4.95 20.12
C GLY A 243 -0.43 5.13 18.92
N LEU A 244 -0.79 4.06 18.22
CA LEU A 244 -1.61 4.08 17.00
C LEU A 244 -3.01 3.51 17.27
N PHE A 245 -3.77 4.16 18.15
CA PHE A 245 -5.07 3.67 18.62
C PHE A 245 -6.23 4.03 17.69
N SER A 246 -6.13 5.17 17.01
CA SER A 246 -7.15 5.66 16.09
C SER A 246 -6.56 6.30 14.84
N PRO A 247 -7.33 6.42 13.74
CA PRO A 247 -6.91 7.12 12.52
C PRO A 247 -6.63 8.63 12.69
N MET A 248 -6.85 9.18 13.89
CA MET A 248 -6.55 10.57 14.25
C MET A 248 -5.25 10.72 15.03
N GLU A 249 -4.73 9.62 15.56
CA GLU A 249 -3.61 9.61 16.49
C GLU A 249 -2.44 8.89 15.84
N GLY A 250 -1.47 9.67 15.35
CA GLY A 250 -0.24 9.17 14.74
C GLY A 250 0.72 10.31 14.41
N SER A 251 1.94 9.97 14.02
CA SER A 251 2.95 10.97 13.62
C SER A 251 2.57 11.67 12.31
N ARG A 252 1.87 10.96 11.43
CA ARG A 252 1.32 11.50 10.19
C ARG A 252 -0.12 11.03 10.05
N THR A 253 -1.06 11.96 9.92
CA THR A 253 -2.45 11.65 9.60
C THR A 253 -2.76 12.05 8.16
N MET A 254 -3.63 11.28 7.52
CA MET A 254 -3.97 11.42 6.11
C MET A 254 -5.47 11.23 5.90
N THR A 255 -6.06 12.05 5.02
CA THR A 255 -7.42 11.84 4.54
C THR A 255 -7.35 11.51 3.06
N LEU A 256 -7.64 10.25 2.71
CA LEU A 256 -7.63 9.77 1.34
C LEU A 256 -9.02 9.92 0.74
N ARG A 257 -9.08 10.42 -0.49
CA ARG A 257 -10.29 10.54 -1.30
C ARG A 257 -10.06 9.91 -2.65
N LYS A 258 -11.13 9.52 -3.34
CA LYS A 258 -11.00 9.17 -4.76
C LYS A 258 -10.40 10.38 -5.49
N ALA A 259 -9.35 10.12 -6.28
CA ALA A 259 -8.86 11.16 -7.16
C ALA A 259 -10.00 11.59 -8.08
N ALA A 260 -10.12 12.89 -8.34
CA ALA A 260 -11.07 13.39 -9.31
C ALA A 260 -10.74 12.76 -10.67
N SER A 261 -11.45 11.71 -11.06
CA SER A 261 -11.30 11.13 -12.38
C SER A 261 -11.90 12.12 -13.36
N PRO A 262 -11.20 12.54 -14.42
CA PRO A 262 -11.89 13.19 -15.53
C PRO A 262 -12.84 12.14 -16.11
N LEU A 263 -14.12 12.18 -15.70
CA LEU A 263 -15.23 11.29 -16.09
C LEU A 263 -15.43 11.17 -17.62
N LYS A 264 -14.60 11.83 -18.43
CA LYS A 264 -14.77 12.07 -19.86
C LYS A 264 -13.72 11.39 -20.75
N CYS A 265 -12.60 10.86 -20.21
CA CYS A 265 -11.59 10.21 -21.05
C CYS A 265 -11.79 8.69 -21.09
N LYS A 266 -12.37 8.20 -22.18
CA LYS A 266 -12.47 6.76 -22.48
C LYS A 266 -11.81 6.49 -23.83
N PHE A 267 -11.15 5.35 -23.96
CA PHE A 267 -10.65 4.91 -25.25
C PHE A 267 -11.82 4.77 -26.24
N PRO A 268 -11.65 5.23 -27.50
CA PRO A 268 -12.66 5.10 -28.53
C PRO A 268 -13.26 3.70 -28.66
N SER A 269 -14.53 3.62 -29.04
CA SER A 269 -15.25 2.34 -29.20
C SER A 269 -14.62 1.44 -30.26
N TRP A 270 -14.03 1.99 -31.31
CA TRP A 270 -13.36 1.22 -32.35
C TRP A 270 -12.02 0.60 -31.90
N LEU A 271 -11.36 1.17 -30.87
CA LEU A 271 -10.20 0.53 -30.24
C LEU A 271 -10.62 -0.60 -29.30
N THR A 272 -11.79 -0.45 -28.69
CA THR A 272 -12.26 -1.32 -27.60
C THR A 272 -13.30 -2.34 -28.03
N SER A 273 -13.73 -2.32 -29.30
CA SER A 273 -14.57 -3.35 -29.91
C SER A 273 -13.89 -4.71 -29.88
N SER A 274 -12.58 -4.72 -30.15
CA SER A 274 -11.70 -5.86 -29.87
C SER A 274 -11.04 -5.61 -28.51
N GLN A 275 -11.34 -6.47 -27.53
CA GLN A 275 -10.77 -6.32 -26.18
C GLN A 275 -9.28 -6.64 -26.14
N HIS A 276 -8.78 -7.42 -27.10
CA HIS A 276 -7.40 -7.88 -27.19
C HIS A 276 -6.84 -7.56 -28.56
N TRP A 277 -5.65 -6.97 -28.56
CA TRP A 277 -4.84 -6.72 -29.75
C TRP A 277 -3.43 -7.24 -29.51
N HIS A 278 -2.73 -7.60 -30.57
CA HIS A 278 -1.34 -8.06 -30.48
C HIS A 278 -0.49 -7.48 -31.59
N THR A 279 0.80 -7.31 -31.31
CA THR A 279 1.76 -6.99 -32.35
C THR A 279 1.92 -8.17 -33.31
N LEU A 280 2.31 -7.88 -34.57
CA LEU A 280 2.48 -8.90 -35.61
C LEU A 280 3.49 -10.00 -35.24
N ASP A 281 4.46 -9.68 -34.38
CA ASP A 281 5.49 -10.58 -33.87
C ASP A 281 5.09 -11.29 -32.56
N TYR A 282 3.87 -11.06 -32.06
CA TYR A 282 3.35 -11.56 -30.77
C TYR A 282 4.22 -11.21 -29.54
N THR A 283 5.13 -10.24 -29.65
CA THR A 283 5.97 -9.82 -28.52
C THR A 283 5.22 -8.97 -27.51
N ARG A 284 4.14 -8.29 -27.94
CA ARG A 284 3.33 -7.46 -27.06
C ARG A 284 1.85 -7.70 -27.29
N SER A 285 1.09 -7.75 -26.20
CA SER A 285 -0.36 -7.77 -26.24
C SER A 285 -0.96 -6.58 -25.49
N TYR A 286 -2.03 -6.03 -26.05
CA TYR A 286 -2.75 -4.85 -25.62
C TYR A 286 -4.16 -5.29 -25.27
N THR A 287 -4.54 -5.18 -23.99
CA THR A 287 -5.84 -5.62 -23.48
C THR A 287 -6.57 -4.46 -22.83
N PHE A 288 -7.77 -4.17 -23.31
CA PHE A 288 -8.61 -3.12 -22.76
C PHE A 288 -9.49 -3.64 -21.62
N HIS A 289 -9.54 -2.91 -20.50
CA HIS A 289 -10.28 -3.26 -19.29
C HIS A 289 -11.12 -2.08 -18.77
N LYS A 290 -11.95 -2.35 -17.74
CA LYS A 290 -12.65 -1.36 -16.90
C LYS A 290 -13.42 -0.30 -17.70
N HIS A 291 -14.51 -0.70 -18.36
CA HIS A 291 -15.38 0.20 -19.13
C HIS A 291 -14.64 1.11 -20.12
N ASN A 292 -13.62 0.57 -20.80
CA ASN A 292 -12.85 1.24 -21.84
C ASN A 292 -11.99 2.41 -21.34
N THR A 293 -11.55 2.39 -20.08
CA THR A 293 -10.71 3.46 -19.50
C THR A 293 -9.25 3.05 -19.30
N THR A 294 -8.99 1.75 -19.20
CA THR A 294 -7.66 1.20 -18.89
C THR A 294 -7.21 0.27 -20.01
N LEU A 295 -5.97 0.45 -20.46
CA LEU A 295 -5.26 -0.41 -21.40
C LEU A 295 -4.11 -1.09 -20.65
N ARG A 296 -4.04 -2.42 -20.71
CA ARG A 296 -2.94 -3.23 -20.18
C ARG A 296 -2.07 -3.68 -21.34
N ILE A 297 -0.78 -3.36 -21.29
CA ILE A 297 0.21 -3.78 -22.28
C ILE A 297 1.14 -4.77 -21.59
N THR A 298 1.25 -5.98 -22.13
CA THR A 298 2.16 -7.02 -21.61
C THR A 298 3.18 -7.37 -22.68
N ASN A 299 4.45 -7.41 -22.28
CA ASN A 299 5.55 -7.81 -23.14
C ASN A 299 5.95 -9.26 -22.82
N THR A 300 5.75 -10.15 -23.80
CA THR A 300 6.08 -11.57 -23.79
C THR A 300 7.39 -11.79 -24.54
N THR A 301 8.47 -11.16 -24.07
CA THR A 301 9.81 -11.60 -24.47
C THR A 301 10.06 -12.97 -23.84
N SER A 302 10.61 -13.90 -24.61
CA SER A 302 10.84 -15.31 -24.27
C SER A 302 11.95 -15.49 -23.22
N GLN A 303 11.87 -14.80 -22.08
CA GLN A 303 12.75 -14.99 -20.92
C GLN A 303 11.97 -15.63 -19.75
N PRO A 304 12.57 -16.56 -18.99
CA PRO A 304 11.87 -17.31 -17.94
C PRO A 304 11.51 -16.49 -16.69
N SER A 305 11.88 -15.21 -16.61
CA SER A 305 11.89 -14.43 -15.36
C SER A 305 11.02 -13.17 -15.35
N GLY A 306 10.03 -13.04 -16.22
CA GLY A 306 8.90 -12.14 -15.97
C GLY A 306 8.33 -11.43 -17.19
N THR A 307 7.04 -11.61 -17.41
CA THR A 307 6.24 -10.74 -18.28
C THR A 307 6.26 -9.32 -17.72
N THR A 308 6.78 -8.36 -18.48
CA THR A 308 6.70 -6.95 -18.06
C THR A 308 5.30 -6.43 -18.38
N GLU A 309 4.62 -5.89 -17.37
CA GLU A 309 3.27 -5.33 -17.49
C GLU A 309 3.31 -3.81 -17.36
N MET A 310 2.61 -3.13 -18.26
CA MET A 310 2.34 -1.71 -18.19
C MET A 310 0.83 -1.46 -18.19
N ARG A 311 0.37 -0.63 -17.26
CA ARG A 311 -1.02 -0.18 -17.16
C ARG A 311 -1.11 1.25 -17.66
N VAL A 312 -2.05 1.53 -18.54
CA VAL A 312 -2.25 2.83 -19.19
C VAL A 312 -3.69 3.28 -18.97
N VAL A 313 -3.88 4.52 -18.53
CA VAL A 313 -5.20 5.10 -18.24
C VAL A 313 -5.36 6.39 -19.05
N CYS A 314 -6.51 6.54 -19.71
CA CYS A 314 -6.84 7.75 -20.47
C CYS A 314 -6.92 8.97 -19.54
N THR A 315 -6.18 10.04 -19.84
CA THR A 315 -6.21 11.29 -19.06
C THR A 315 -6.93 12.39 -19.83
N GLU A 316 -6.49 12.70 -21.04
CA GLU A 316 -7.00 13.79 -21.86
C GLU A 316 -6.89 13.43 -23.35
N PHE A 317 -7.79 13.94 -24.19
CA PHE A 317 -7.60 13.91 -25.64
C PHE A 317 -6.93 15.20 -26.11
N LYS A 318 -6.05 15.09 -27.12
CA LYS A 318 -5.46 16.22 -27.83
C LYS A 318 -5.98 16.26 -29.26
N GLU A 319 -6.08 17.45 -29.83
CA GLU A 319 -6.36 17.59 -31.26
C GLU A 319 -5.14 17.14 -32.10
N PRO A 320 -5.32 16.59 -33.32
CA PRO A 320 -6.59 16.30 -33.97
C PRO A 320 -7.21 14.99 -33.46
N ILE A 321 -8.54 14.98 -33.31
CA ILE A 321 -9.35 13.78 -33.02
C ILE A 321 -10.33 13.61 -34.17
N THR A 322 -10.32 12.47 -34.83
CA THR A 322 -11.22 12.14 -35.95
C THR A 322 -11.85 10.77 -35.74
N ALA A 323 -12.68 10.30 -36.67
CA ALA A 323 -13.24 8.95 -36.60
C ALA A 323 -12.15 7.86 -36.72
N GLU A 324 -11.03 8.19 -37.35
CA GLU A 324 -9.91 7.30 -37.63
C GLU A 324 -8.68 7.57 -36.76
N ILE A 325 -8.60 8.71 -36.07
CA ILE A 325 -7.42 9.11 -35.30
C ILE A 325 -7.82 9.47 -33.87
N ALA A 326 -7.13 8.87 -32.90
CA ALA A 326 -7.25 9.23 -31.50
C ALA A 326 -5.89 9.62 -30.92
N HIS A 327 -5.74 10.89 -30.59
CA HIS A 327 -4.54 11.47 -29.99
C HIS A 327 -4.80 11.72 -28.50
N ILE A 328 -4.07 11.01 -27.62
CA ILE A 328 -4.45 10.84 -26.21
C ILE A 328 -3.22 11.04 -25.32
N VAL A 329 -3.34 11.88 -24.30
CA VAL A 329 -2.45 11.89 -23.13
C VAL A 329 -2.92 10.80 -22.20
N THR A 330 -2.02 9.89 -21.87
CA THR A 330 -2.31 8.77 -20.98
C THR A 330 -1.39 8.78 -19.77
N HIS A 331 -1.90 8.37 -18.62
CA HIS A 331 -1.07 8.07 -17.45
C HIS A 331 -0.67 6.60 -17.51
N PHE A 332 0.64 6.31 -17.49
CA PHE A 332 1.14 4.94 -17.49
C PHE A 332 1.73 4.57 -16.12
N THR A 333 1.67 3.28 -15.79
CA THR A 333 2.31 2.67 -14.62
C THR A 333 2.99 1.37 -15.04
N MET A 334 4.29 1.25 -14.76
CA MET A 334 5.09 0.04 -15.00
C MET A 334 5.96 -0.22 -13.77
N GLY A 335 5.77 -1.35 -13.09
CA GLY A 335 6.30 -1.51 -11.73
C GLY A 335 5.70 -0.46 -10.79
N CYS A 336 6.56 0.25 -10.06
CA CYS A 336 6.21 1.45 -9.29
C CYS A 336 6.69 2.76 -9.94
N GLN A 337 7.01 2.73 -11.24
CA GLN A 337 7.23 3.94 -12.02
C GLN A 337 5.92 4.35 -12.69
N SER A 338 5.58 5.63 -12.61
CA SER A 338 4.44 6.20 -13.34
C SER A 338 4.74 7.61 -13.82
N GLY A 339 4.00 8.01 -14.86
CA GLY A 339 4.09 9.33 -15.49
C GLY A 339 3.06 9.44 -16.60
N TYR A 340 3.26 10.37 -17.51
CA TYR A 340 2.39 10.61 -18.64
C TYR A 340 3.09 10.28 -19.94
N VAL A 341 2.35 9.72 -20.90
CA VAL A 341 2.85 9.43 -22.24
C VAL A 341 1.77 9.79 -23.26
N CYS A 342 2.21 10.41 -24.34
CA CYS A 342 1.34 10.71 -25.46
C CYS A 342 1.25 9.48 -26.39
N MET A 343 0.03 9.09 -26.72
CA MET A 343 -0.25 7.99 -27.63
C MET A 343 -1.15 8.48 -28.76
N MET A 344 -0.82 8.08 -29.99
CA MET A 344 -1.63 8.38 -31.16
C MET A 344 -2.02 7.07 -31.84
N PHE A 345 -3.32 6.78 -31.87
CA PHE A 345 -3.89 5.59 -32.47
C PHE A 345 -4.52 5.93 -33.81
N TYR A 346 -4.33 5.05 -34.79
CA TYR A 346 -4.85 5.14 -36.14
C TYR A 346 -5.68 3.91 -36.45
N ARG A 347 -6.95 4.10 -36.78
CA ARG A 347 -7.82 3.06 -37.32
C ARG A 347 -7.49 2.86 -38.79
N ARG A 348 -6.92 1.71 -39.15
CA ARG A 348 -6.61 1.35 -40.56
C ARG A 348 -7.73 0.53 -41.16
N ASP A 349 -8.27 -0.42 -40.41
CA ASP A 349 -9.43 -1.24 -40.75
C ASP A 349 -10.21 -1.59 -39.46
N GLY A 350 -11.22 -2.47 -39.52
CA GLY A 350 -11.94 -2.98 -38.36
C GLY A 350 -11.09 -3.86 -37.44
N HIS A 351 -10.09 -4.55 -37.97
CA HIS A 351 -9.19 -5.45 -37.22
C HIS A 351 -7.70 -5.10 -37.40
N VAL A 352 -7.41 -3.88 -37.84
CA VAL A 352 -6.03 -3.41 -38.00
C VAL A 352 -5.94 -1.98 -37.50
N ILE A 353 -5.07 -1.75 -36.52
CA ILE A 353 -4.78 -0.43 -35.98
C ILE A 353 -3.27 -0.20 -35.95
N GLU A 354 -2.87 1.05 -35.91
CA GLU A 354 -1.48 1.42 -35.63
C GLU A 354 -1.42 2.35 -34.43
N VAL A 355 -0.36 2.25 -33.65
CA VAL A 355 -0.10 3.12 -32.52
C VAL A 355 1.30 3.70 -32.57
N GLN A 356 1.42 5.00 -32.34
CA GLN A 356 2.67 5.68 -32.02
C GLN A 356 2.64 6.06 -30.54
N THR A 357 3.76 5.86 -29.84
CA THR A 357 3.89 6.13 -28.40
C THR A 357 5.13 7.00 -28.18
N GLY A 358 4.95 8.14 -27.52
CA GLY A 358 6.04 9.07 -27.20
C GLY A 358 6.92 8.61 -26.04
N SER A 359 7.87 9.46 -25.65
CA SER A 359 8.64 9.28 -24.41
C SER A 359 7.82 9.72 -23.20
N TYR A 360 8.25 9.31 -22.00
CA TYR A 360 7.54 9.65 -20.77
C TYR A 360 7.81 11.10 -20.34
N ALA A 361 6.79 11.73 -19.77
CA ALA A 361 6.84 13.03 -19.14
C ALA A 361 6.32 12.95 -17.69
N MET A 362 6.75 13.88 -16.84
CA MET A 362 6.32 13.94 -15.44
C MET A 362 4.96 14.62 -15.26
N ARG A 363 4.59 15.50 -16.20
CA ARG A 363 3.35 16.27 -16.19
C ARG A 363 2.52 15.98 -17.44
N PRO A 364 1.18 16.00 -17.34
CA PRO A 364 0.32 15.69 -18.49
C PRO A 364 0.47 16.71 -19.62
N GLU A 365 0.68 17.99 -19.31
CA GLU A 365 0.83 19.08 -20.29
C GLU A 365 2.09 18.93 -21.17
N ASP A 366 3.11 18.25 -20.66
CA ASP A 366 4.39 18.05 -21.33
C ASP A 366 4.38 16.82 -22.25
N ALA A 367 3.49 15.86 -22.00
CA ALA A 367 3.54 14.53 -22.62
C ALA A 367 3.44 14.57 -24.17
N CYS A 368 2.61 15.45 -24.72
CA CYS A 368 2.43 15.59 -26.18
C CYS A 368 3.22 16.78 -26.77
N GLN A 369 4.15 17.37 -26.02
CA GLN A 369 5.04 18.42 -26.55
C GLN A 369 6.06 17.81 -27.52
N PRO A 370 6.62 18.58 -28.49
CA PRO A 370 7.54 18.07 -29.51
C PRO A 370 8.77 17.34 -28.96
N MET A 371 9.23 17.68 -27.75
CA MET A 371 10.35 16.98 -27.09
C MET A 371 10.00 15.54 -26.67
N HIS A 372 8.73 15.26 -26.40
CA HIS A 372 8.23 13.97 -25.95
C HIS A 372 7.50 13.19 -27.05
N PHE A 373 6.90 13.90 -28.00
CA PHE A 373 6.11 13.31 -29.06
C PHE A 373 6.31 14.02 -30.40
N ASP A 374 7.01 13.36 -31.33
CA ASP A 374 7.08 13.76 -32.73
C ASP A 374 6.53 12.65 -33.63
N LYS A 375 5.31 12.87 -34.13
CA LYS A 375 4.60 11.92 -35.01
C LYS A 375 5.36 11.56 -36.29
N ASN A 376 6.32 12.38 -36.74
CA ASN A 376 7.05 12.12 -37.97
C ASN A 376 8.25 11.19 -37.76
N ILE A 377 8.73 11.07 -36.52
CA ILE A 377 9.93 10.28 -36.16
C ILE A 377 9.54 8.99 -35.44
N LEU A 378 8.45 9.03 -34.66
CA LEU A 378 8.03 7.88 -33.87
C LEU A 378 7.60 6.70 -34.75
N PRO A 379 8.02 5.45 -34.42
CA PRO A 379 7.66 4.28 -35.19
C PRO A 379 6.17 3.94 -35.04
N PHE A 380 5.57 3.44 -36.11
CA PHE A 380 4.25 2.83 -36.06
C PHE A 380 4.38 1.39 -35.56
N VAL A 381 3.56 1.03 -34.58
CA VAL A 381 3.37 -0.35 -34.15
C VAL A 381 2.01 -0.81 -34.65
N THR A 382 1.99 -1.77 -35.56
CA THR A 382 0.75 -2.38 -36.08
C THR A 382 0.21 -3.41 -35.09
N LEU A 383 -1.08 -3.32 -34.79
CA LEU A 383 -1.79 -4.25 -33.94
C LEU A 383 -2.97 -4.87 -34.69
N VAL A 384 -3.16 -6.18 -34.48
CA VAL A 384 -4.21 -7.01 -35.11
C VAL A 384 -4.98 -7.85 -34.10
#